data_AF-A0A3S4Y0U9-F1
#
_entry.id   AF-A0A3S4Y0U9-F1
#
_cell.length_a   1.000
_cell.length_b   1.000
_cell.length_c   1.000
_cell.angle_alpha   90.00
_cell.angle_beta   90.00
_cell.angle_gamma   90.00
#
_symmetry.space_group_name_H-M   'P 1'
#
loop_
_entity.id
_entity.type
_entity.pdbx_description
1 polymer ?
#
loop_
_entity_poly.entity_id
_entity_poly.type
_entity_poly.pdbx_seq_one_letter_code
_entity_poly.pdbx_strand_id
1 'polypeptide(L)'
;MKSIIVKPEKLPQFIRKQVADNNAFGLMEGFCRFLRESPEEQIVSHLRLIKRILKQDHELACSVAALLCSWLCSLRLYPIFISSGILSREGFGREMKNRLYERFNPPFKDVNDLRDVFYLLFNDKDDARWIDAVPLREWRAIFGVLTRKTIEKDRERLRVHFQNEGLFAIEMLSIWIAAEDMEPELMRMEPSLLNADSPFVALHREVVDWLLARRRNEFLMIAIYKLCLDNVSD
;
A
#
# COMPACT_ATOMS: atom_id res chain seq x y z
N MET A 1 3.16 -4.08 -26.04
CA MET A 1 2.61 -2.69 -26.06
C MET A 1 3.72 -1.78 -26.59
N LYS A 2 3.48 -1.00 -27.66
CA LYS A 2 4.53 -0.13 -28.24
C LYS A 2 4.95 0.92 -27.20
N SER A 3 6.26 0.93 -26.87
CA SER A 3 6.86 1.80 -25.85
C SER A 3 6.76 3.27 -26.24
N ILE A 4 6.15 4.09 -25.36
CA ILE A 4 6.15 5.55 -25.50
C ILE A 4 7.23 6.08 -24.56
N ILE A 5 8.37 6.46 -25.14
CA ILE A 5 9.42 7.21 -24.44
C ILE A 5 8.90 8.63 -24.19
N VAL A 6 8.74 9.00 -22.92
CA VAL A 6 8.28 10.35 -22.55
C VAL A 6 9.49 11.27 -22.52
N LYS A 7 9.66 12.09 -23.56
CA LYS A 7 10.70 13.14 -23.54
C LYS A 7 10.31 14.26 -22.56
N PRO A 8 11.27 14.92 -21.88
CA PRO A 8 10.99 16.01 -20.93
C PRO A 8 10.07 17.11 -21.49
N GLU A 9 10.25 17.43 -22.78
CA GLU A 9 9.54 18.47 -23.50
C GLU A 9 8.06 18.14 -23.76
N LYS A 10 7.75 16.83 -23.83
CA LYS A 10 6.39 16.32 -24.04
C LYS A 10 5.67 16.00 -22.74
N LEU A 11 6.34 16.14 -21.60
CA LEU A 11 5.80 15.77 -20.28
C LEU A 11 4.50 16.53 -19.93
N PRO A 12 4.36 17.85 -20.17
CA PRO A 12 3.08 18.54 -19.91
C PRO A 12 1.92 17.99 -20.76
N GLN A 13 2.17 17.74 -22.05
CA GLN A 13 1.16 17.19 -22.97
C GLN A 13 0.78 15.76 -22.57
N PHE A 14 1.77 14.95 -22.16
CA PHE A 14 1.55 13.62 -21.63
C PHE A 14 0.64 13.65 -20.40
N ILE A 15 0.93 14.49 -19.40
CA ILE A 15 0.13 14.58 -18.17
C ILE A 15 -1.30 14.99 -18.50
N ARG A 16 -1.50 16.03 -19.32
CA ARG A 16 -2.83 16.48 -19.74
C ARG A 16 -3.61 15.37 -20.44
N LYS A 17 -2.94 14.62 -21.32
CA LYS A 17 -3.57 13.50 -22.02
C LYS A 17 -4.04 12.43 -21.04
N GLN A 18 -3.19 11.98 -20.11
CA GLN A 18 -3.58 10.96 -19.14
C GLN A 18 -4.72 11.42 -18.23
N VAL A 19 -4.75 12.72 -17.88
CA VAL A 19 -5.86 13.33 -17.16
C VAL A 19 -7.15 13.32 -17.99
N ALA A 20 -7.09 13.72 -19.26
CA ALA A 20 -8.25 13.72 -20.15
C ALA A 20 -8.78 12.30 -20.40
N ASP A 21 -7.89 11.31 -20.48
CA ASP A 21 -8.22 9.90 -20.68
C ASP A 21 -8.65 9.19 -19.36
N ASN A 22 -8.68 9.91 -18.23
CA ASN A 22 -8.93 9.36 -16.88
C ASN A 22 -8.02 8.14 -16.54
N ASN A 23 -6.78 8.16 -17.02
CA ASN A 23 -5.85 7.03 -16.96
C ASN A 23 -4.76 7.24 -15.90
N ALA A 24 -5.13 7.05 -14.63
CA ALA A 24 -4.23 7.20 -13.49
C ALA A 24 -3.05 6.22 -13.52
N PHE A 25 -3.30 4.96 -13.87
CA PHE A 25 -2.24 3.96 -13.99
C PHE A 25 -1.23 4.36 -15.08
N GLY A 26 -1.71 4.76 -16.26
CA GLY A 26 -0.84 5.24 -17.35
C GLY A 26 -0.03 6.47 -16.97
N LEU A 27 -0.59 7.39 -16.18
CA LEU A 27 0.14 8.54 -15.62
C LEU A 27 1.30 8.08 -14.73
N MET A 28 1.03 7.20 -13.77
CA MET A 28 2.06 6.69 -12.85
C MET A 28 3.11 5.84 -13.57
N GLU A 29 2.69 4.99 -14.50
CA GLU A 29 3.59 4.19 -15.33
C GLU A 29 4.51 5.09 -16.16
N GLY A 30 3.97 6.17 -16.74
CA GLY A 30 4.76 7.14 -17.47
C GLY A 30 5.77 7.89 -16.60
N PHE A 31 5.41 8.23 -15.36
CA PHE A 31 6.36 8.85 -14.41
C PHE A 31 7.46 7.88 -14.00
N CYS A 32 7.12 6.63 -13.64
CA CYS A 32 8.10 5.59 -13.32
C CYS A 32 9.04 5.35 -14.51
N ARG A 33 8.50 5.20 -15.72
CA ARG A 33 9.30 5.02 -16.95
C ARG A 33 10.22 6.22 -17.22
N PHE A 34 9.70 7.43 -17.09
CA PHE A 34 10.48 8.66 -17.30
C PHE A 34 11.69 8.72 -16.36
N LEU A 35 11.50 8.38 -15.07
CA LEU A 35 12.60 8.36 -14.09
C LEU A 35 13.54 7.18 -14.31
N ARG A 36 13.01 5.99 -14.65
CA ARG A 36 13.80 4.79 -14.98
C ARG A 36 14.74 5.01 -16.16
N GLU A 37 14.27 5.68 -17.21
CA GLU A 37 15.04 5.97 -18.42
C GLU A 37 15.97 7.19 -18.27
N SER A 38 15.95 7.87 -17.12
CA SER A 38 16.79 9.02 -16.87
C SER A 38 18.24 8.62 -16.56
N PRO A 39 19.25 9.38 -17.06
CA PRO A 39 20.61 9.30 -16.54
C PRO A 39 20.62 9.59 -15.04
N GLU A 40 21.53 8.94 -14.30
CA GLU A 40 21.53 8.97 -12.83
C GLU A 40 21.65 10.41 -12.27
N GLU A 41 22.47 11.24 -12.92
CA GLU A 41 22.66 12.64 -12.53
C GLU A 41 21.42 13.52 -12.79
N GLN A 42 20.47 13.04 -13.62
CA GLN A 42 19.29 13.78 -14.05
C GLN A 42 17.99 13.30 -13.38
N ILE A 43 17.98 12.16 -12.68
CA ILE A 43 16.75 11.63 -12.04
C ILE A 43 16.09 12.68 -11.14
N VAL A 44 16.88 13.33 -10.27
CA VAL A 44 16.37 14.36 -9.37
C VAL A 44 15.89 15.60 -10.13
N SER A 45 16.58 15.99 -11.21
CA SER A 45 16.18 17.16 -12.00
C SER A 45 14.89 16.91 -12.79
N HIS A 46 14.69 15.70 -13.29
CA HIS A 46 13.47 15.23 -13.94
C HIS A 46 12.30 15.12 -12.98
N LEU A 47 12.51 14.63 -11.76
CA LEU A 47 11.50 14.67 -10.71
C LEU A 47 11.10 16.11 -10.37
N ARG A 48 12.08 17.01 -10.25
CA ARG A 48 11.83 18.45 -10.06
C ARG A 48 11.11 19.09 -11.24
N LEU A 49 11.29 18.59 -12.46
CA LEU A 49 10.54 19.04 -13.64
C LEU A 49 9.06 18.67 -13.51
N ILE A 50 8.72 17.43 -13.14
CA ILE A 50 7.32 17.01 -12.87
C ILE A 50 6.70 17.96 -11.84
N LYS A 51 7.38 18.15 -10.71
CA LYS A 51 6.96 19.08 -9.65
C LYS A 51 6.74 20.50 -10.15
N ARG A 52 7.65 21.02 -11.00
CA ARG A 52 7.58 22.38 -11.55
C ARG A 52 6.35 22.53 -12.45
N ILE A 53 6.09 21.56 -13.32
CA ILE A 53 4.91 21.55 -14.20
C ILE A 53 3.63 21.63 -13.36
N LEU A 54 3.49 20.78 -12.34
CA LEU A 54 2.33 20.80 -11.44
C LEU A 54 2.24 22.05 -10.57
N LYS A 55 3.35 22.76 -10.33
CA LYS A 55 3.31 24.04 -9.60
C LYS A 55 2.89 25.21 -10.49
N GLN A 56 3.30 25.21 -11.75
CA GLN A 56 3.05 26.30 -12.69
C GLN A 56 1.63 26.25 -13.25
N ASP A 57 1.06 25.06 -13.41
CA ASP A 57 -0.31 24.88 -13.86
C ASP A 57 -1.21 24.41 -12.71
N HIS A 58 -1.99 25.35 -12.16
CA HIS A 58 -2.88 25.07 -11.05
C HIS A 58 -4.00 24.10 -11.44
N GLU A 59 -4.63 24.30 -12.60
CA GLU A 59 -5.76 23.51 -13.05
C GLU A 59 -5.33 22.06 -13.29
N LEU A 60 -4.22 21.87 -14.02
CA LEU A 60 -3.66 20.55 -14.26
C LEU A 60 -3.31 19.83 -12.96
N ALA A 61 -2.76 20.53 -11.98
CA ALA A 61 -2.40 19.92 -10.71
C ALA A 61 -3.63 19.52 -9.87
N CYS A 62 -4.71 20.29 -9.92
CA CYS A 62 -5.99 19.91 -9.34
C CYS A 62 -6.56 18.67 -10.03
N SER A 63 -6.54 18.61 -11.37
CA SER A 63 -7.02 17.45 -12.12
C SER A 63 -6.18 16.20 -11.85
N VAL A 64 -4.85 16.32 -11.78
CA VAL A 64 -3.95 15.21 -11.40
C VAL A 64 -4.24 14.74 -9.98
N ALA A 65 -4.42 15.65 -9.03
CA ALA A 65 -4.74 15.30 -7.65
C ALA A 65 -6.08 14.55 -7.56
N ALA A 66 -7.12 15.05 -8.23
CA ALA A 66 -8.44 14.40 -8.28
C ALA A 66 -8.38 13.01 -8.94
N LEU A 67 -7.66 12.89 -10.07
CA LEU A 67 -7.44 11.62 -10.77
C LEU A 67 -6.78 10.58 -9.86
N LEU A 68 -5.66 10.94 -9.24
CA LEU A 68 -4.91 10.04 -8.36
C LEU A 68 -5.71 9.69 -7.10
N CYS A 69 -6.43 10.65 -6.53
CA CYS A 69 -7.31 10.41 -5.38
C CYS A 69 -8.41 9.41 -5.71
N SER A 70 -9.14 9.64 -6.81
CA SER A 70 -10.22 8.75 -7.25
C SER A 70 -9.71 7.34 -7.53
N TRP A 71 -8.57 7.23 -8.21
CA TRP A 71 -7.93 5.95 -8.49
C TRP A 71 -7.46 5.24 -7.22
N LEU A 72 -6.78 5.92 -6.30
CA LEU A 72 -6.38 5.32 -5.02
C LEU A 72 -7.58 4.82 -4.21
N CYS A 73 -8.71 5.54 -4.25
CA CYS A 73 -9.95 5.12 -3.60
C CYS A 73 -10.67 3.97 -4.32
N SER A 74 -10.28 3.61 -5.54
CA SER A 74 -10.80 2.44 -6.25
C SER A 74 -9.91 1.21 -6.09
N LEU A 75 -8.70 1.35 -5.54
CA LEU A 75 -7.78 0.25 -5.31
C LEU A 75 -8.06 -0.44 -3.97
N ARG A 76 -7.94 -1.76 -3.96
CA ARG A 76 -7.75 -2.56 -2.74
C ARG A 76 -6.32 -2.36 -2.24
N LEU A 77 -6.18 -1.93 -0.99
CA LEU A 77 -4.90 -1.59 -0.35
C LEU A 77 -4.50 -2.65 0.68
N TYR A 78 -5.48 -3.31 1.32
CA TYR A 78 -5.23 -4.33 2.32
C TYR A 78 -4.24 -5.44 1.87
N PRO A 79 -4.20 -5.88 0.59
CA PRO A 79 -3.28 -6.94 0.18
C PRO A 79 -1.83 -6.49 0.33
N ILE A 80 -1.49 -5.24 -0.01
CA ILE A 80 -0.13 -4.75 0.20
C ILE A 80 0.17 -4.55 1.70
N PHE A 81 -0.80 -4.14 2.52
CA PHE A 81 -0.62 -3.95 3.97
C PHE A 81 -0.28 -5.26 4.70
N ILE A 82 -0.99 -6.34 4.41
CA ILE A 82 -0.76 -7.65 5.06
C ILE A 82 0.46 -8.40 4.49
N SER A 83 0.99 -7.96 3.35
CA SER A 83 2.22 -8.55 2.76
C SER A 83 3.48 -7.75 3.11
N SER A 84 3.33 -6.50 3.56
CA SER A 84 4.42 -5.62 3.96
C SER A 84 4.69 -5.74 5.46
N GLY A 85 5.41 -6.77 5.88
CA GLY A 85 6.09 -6.79 7.18
C GLY A 85 5.41 -7.49 8.36
N ILE A 86 5.05 -8.77 8.24
CA ILE A 86 4.86 -9.65 9.40
C ILE A 86 5.74 -10.91 9.24
N LEU A 87 6.84 -10.91 10.00
CA LEU A 87 7.66 -12.01 10.48
C LEU A 87 8.15 -13.05 9.45
N SER A 88 9.29 -12.73 8.82
CA SER A 88 10.23 -13.77 8.40
C SER A 88 10.94 -14.33 9.64
N ARG A 89 10.47 -15.46 10.18
CA ARG A 89 11.28 -16.53 10.79
C ARG A 89 10.34 -17.69 11.16
N GLU A 90 10.37 -18.68 10.26
CA GLU A 90 10.03 -20.10 10.44
C GLU A 90 8.69 -20.41 11.15
N GLY A 91 7.67 -20.77 10.36
CA GLY A 91 6.31 -21.13 10.78
C GLY A 91 5.30 -20.60 9.76
N PHE A 92 5.04 -19.29 9.84
CA PHE A 92 4.20 -18.44 8.94
C PHE A 92 4.44 -18.57 7.42
N GLY A 93 5.55 -19.21 7.00
CA GLY A 93 5.96 -19.36 5.61
C GLY A 93 5.28 -20.50 4.83
N ARG A 94 4.64 -21.46 5.51
CA ARG A 94 4.06 -22.64 4.83
C ARG A 94 2.67 -22.34 4.24
N GLU A 95 1.86 -21.50 4.88
CA GLU A 95 0.62 -20.97 4.31
C GLU A 95 0.93 -19.87 3.25
N MET A 96 1.99 -19.08 3.48
CA MET A 96 2.59 -18.21 2.45
C MET A 96 3.05 -19.03 1.22
N LYS A 97 3.35 -20.33 1.37
CA LYS A 97 3.67 -21.25 0.26
C LYS A 97 2.45 -21.58 -0.61
N ASN A 98 1.23 -21.57 -0.06
CA ASN A 98 0.00 -21.70 -0.84
C ASN A 98 -0.29 -20.42 -1.63
N ARG A 99 0.09 -19.24 -1.12
CA ARG A 99 0.19 -18.00 -1.93
C ARG A 99 1.35 -18.05 -2.92
N LEU A 100 2.42 -18.79 -2.62
CA LEU A 100 3.51 -19.10 -3.55
C LEU A 100 3.06 -20.08 -4.66
N TYR A 101 1.91 -20.77 -4.50
CA TYR A 101 1.28 -21.54 -5.58
C TYR A 101 0.74 -20.62 -6.69
N GLU A 102 0.38 -19.37 -6.36
CA GLU A 102 0.12 -18.31 -7.36
C GLU A 102 1.39 -17.89 -8.11
N ARG A 103 2.59 -18.16 -7.58
CA ARG A 103 3.85 -17.98 -8.32
C ARG A 103 4.07 -19.06 -9.39
N PHE A 104 3.36 -20.19 -9.30
CA PHE A 104 3.34 -21.26 -10.30
C PHE A 104 2.15 -21.17 -11.27
N ASN A 105 1.05 -20.48 -10.88
CA ASN A 105 -0.05 -20.11 -11.75
C ASN A 105 -0.49 -18.66 -11.48
N PRO A 106 0.24 -17.65 -12.00
CA PRO A 106 -0.06 -16.25 -11.69
C PRO A 106 -1.45 -15.91 -12.23
N PRO A 107 -2.40 -15.49 -11.36
CA PRO A 107 -3.64 -14.92 -11.85
C PRO A 107 -3.34 -13.65 -12.65
N PHE A 108 -4.24 -13.28 -13.55
CA PHE A 108 -4.15 -12.01 -14.26
C PHE A 108 -4.00 -10.88 -13.22
N LYS A 109 -2.93 -10.08 -13.36
CA LYS A 109 -2.65 -8.94 -12.47
C LYS A 109 -3.85 -7.99 -12.46
N ASP A 110 -4.44 -7.77 -11.30
CA ASP A 110 -5.60 -6.91 -11.13
C ASP A 110 -5.15 -5.47 -10.94
N VAL A 111 -5.45 -4.60 -11.91
CA VAL A 111 -5.15 -3.16 -11.81
C VAL A 111 -5.99 -2.43 -10.75
N ASN A 112 -6.91 -3.14 -10.09
CA ASN A 112 -7.64 -2.68 -8.90
C ASN A 112 -7.00 -3.14 -7.58
N ASP A 113 -5.89 -3.86 -7.60
CA ASP A 113 -5.10 -4.24 -6.42
C ASP A 113 -3.81 -3.43 -6.37
N LEU A 114 -3.59 -2.68 -5.28
CA LEU A 114 -2.39 -1.86 -5.14
C LEU A 114 -1.11 -2.70 -5.19
N ARG A 115 -1.11 -3.93 -4.68
CA ARG A 115 0.05 -4.83 -4.74
C ARG A 115 0.42 -5.12 -6.19
N ASP A 116 -0.56 -5.45 -7.02
CA ASP A 116 -0.36 -5.74 -8.44
C ASP A 116 0.04 -4.49 -9.22
N VAL A 117 -0.54 -3.34 -8.88
CA VAL A 117 -0.12 -2.03 -9.41
C VAL A 117 1.35 -1.77 -9.10
N PHE A 118 1.82 -2.02 -7.86
CA PHE A 118 3.25 -1.91 -7.53
C PHE A 118 4.10 -2.86 -8.38
N TYR A 119 3.70 -4.12 -8.53
CA TYR A 119 4.39 -5.08 -9.39
C TYR A 119 4.42 -4.72 -10.88
N LEU A 120 3.44 -3.94 -11.34
CA LEU A 120 3.38 -3.46 -12.73
C LEU A 120 4.23 -2.21 -12.92
N LEU A 121 4.19 -1.27 -11.97
CA LEU A 121 4.93 -0.02 -12.03
C LEU A 121 6.44 -0.22 -11.84
N PHE A 122 6.83 -1.10 -10.90
CA PHE A 122 8.21 -1.36 -10.52
C PHE A 122 8.65 -2.76 -10.96
N ASN A 123 8.55 -3.03 -12.25
CA ASN A 123 8.78 -4.36 -12.84
C ASN A 123 10.21 -4.60 -13.33
N ASP A 124 11.10 -3.61 -13.19
CA ASP A 124 12.50 -3.71 -13.60
C ASP A 124 13.38 -4.00 -12.38
N LYS A 125 14.31 -4.95 -12.52
CA LYS A 125 15.27 -5.31 -11.46
C LYS A 125 16.14 -4.12 -11.02
N ASP A 126 16.35 -3.16 -11.92
CA ASP A 126 17.19 -1.99 -11.69
C ASP A 126 16.36 -0.77 -11.22
N ASP A 127 15.07 -0.94 -10.91
CA ASP A 127 14.21 0.14 -10.39
C ASP A 127 14.71 0.72 -9.07
N ALA A 128 15.34 -0.10 -8.23
CA ALA A 128 15.94 0.36 -6.97
C ALA A 128 16.93 1.52 -7.20
N ARG A 129 17.71 1.47 -8.30
CA ARG A 129 18.72 2.48 -8.64
C ARG A 129 18.13 3.88 -8.68
N TRP A 130 17.02 4.06 -9.39
CA TRP A 130 16.45 5.40 -9.56
C TRP A 130 15.60 5.84 -8.37
N ILE A 131 14.99 4.88 -7.66
CA ILE A 131 14.25 5.17 -6.43
C ILE A 131 15.21 5.69 -5.36
N ASP A 132 16.34 5.02 -5.16
CA ASP A 132 17.35 5.35 -4.16
C ASP A 132 18.11 6.63 -4.51
N ALA A 133 18.27 6.93 -5.80
CA ALA A 133 18.86 8.19 -6.27
C ALA A 133 18.03 9.42 -5.90
N VAL A 134 16.74 9.27 -5.55
CA VAL A 134 15.86 10.38 -5.18
C VAL A 134 15.83 10.56 -3.65
N PRO A 135 16.34 11.68 -3.12
CA PRO A 135 16.24 11.97 -1.70
C PRO A 135 14.78 12.10 -1.23
N LEU A 136 14.47 11.60 -0.03
CA LEU A 136 13.12 11.62 0.55
C LEU A 136 12.46 13.01 0.56
N ARG A 137 13.24 14.10 0.67
CA ARG A 137 12.73 15.48 0.59
C ARG A 137 12.09 15.82 -0.76
N GLU A 138 12.58 15.24 -1.86
CA GLU A 138 12.03 15.50 -3.21
C GLU A 138 10.69 14.77 -3.39
N TRP A 139 10.61 13.53 -2.91
CA TRP A 139 9.36 12.78 -2.79
C TRP A 139 8.30 13.55 -2.01
N ARG A 140 8.63 13.96 -0.77
CA ARG A 140 7.75 14.79 0.07
C ARG A 140 7.32 16.07 -0.63
N ALA A 141 8.20 16.69 -1.42
CA ALA A 141 7.87 17.94 -2.09
C ALA A 141 6.84 17.78 -3.21
N ILE A 142 6.84 16.66 -3.93
CA ILE A 142 5.79 16.34 -4.92
C ILE A 142 4.48 15.99 -4.22
N PHE A 143 4.52 15.10 -3.23
CA PHE A 143 3.32 14.76 -2.46
C PHE A 143 2.69 16.02 -1.86
N GLY A 144 3.49 16.92 -1.30
CA GLY A 144 3.00 18.19 -0.78
C GLY A 144 2.33 19.09 -1.83
N VAL A 145 2.74 19.03 -3.12
CA VAL A 145 2.02 19.73 -4.20
C VAL A 145 0.65 19.10 -4.39
N LEU A 146 0.58 17.78 -4.57
CA LEU A 146 -0.67 17.05 -4.80
C LEU A 146 -1.64 17.17 -3.62
N THR A 147 -1.18 17.00 -2.38
CA THR A 147 -1.99 17.13 -1.16
C THR A 147 -2.62 18.53 -1.07
N ARG A 148 -1.85 19.59 -1.37
CA ARG A 148 -2.38 20.97 -1.38
C ARG A 148 -3.42 21.22 -2.46
N LYS A 149 -3.41 20.46 -3.56
CA LYS A 149 -4.39 20.54 -4.66
C LYS A 149 -5.58 19.60 -4.50
N THR A 150 -5.49 18.63 -3.59
CA THR A 150 -6.59 17.75 -3.25
C THR A 150 -7.61 18.54 -2.43
N ILE A 151 -8.87 18.55 -2.86
CA ILE A 151 -9.96 19.21 -2.14
C ILE A 151 -10.31 18.45 -0.85
N GLU A 152 -10.95 19.13 0.10
CA GLU A 152 -11.19 18.54 1.43
C GLU A 152 -12.06 17.28 1.39
N LYS A 153 -13.10 17.27 0.54
CA LYS A 153 -13.94 16.08 0.31
C LYS A 153 -13.12 14.86 -0.13
N ASP A 154 -12.18 15.06 -1.03
CA ASP A 154 -11.32 14.01 -1.58
C ASP A 154 -10.29 13.53 -0.55
N ARG A 155 -9.74 14.44 0.26
CA ARG A 155 -8.87 14.07 1.39
C ARG A 155 -9.59 13.22 2.40
N GLU A 156 -10.82 13.59 2.77
CA GLU A 156 -11.63 12.83 3.71
C GLU A 156 -11.98 11.45 3.14
N ARG A 157 -12.37 11.39 1.86
CA ARG A 157 -12.62 10.12 1.16
C ARG A 157 -11.39 9.20 1.19
N LEU A 158 -10.19 9.73 0.88
CA LEU A 158 -8.93 8.98 0.98
C LEU A 158 -8.67 8.51 2.40
N ARG A 159 -8.83 9.39 3.39
CA ARG A 159 -8.61 9.08 4.80
C ARG A 159 -9.50 7.92 5.26
N VAL A 160 -10.80 7.98 4.95
CA VAL A 160 -11.77 6.94 5.27
C VAL A 160 -11.44 5.63 4.53
N HIS A 161 -11.09 5.71 3.24
CA HIS A 161 -10.71 4.52 2.45
C HIS A 161 -9.49 3.82 3.04
N PHE A 162 -8.40 4.54 3.30
CA PHE A 162 -7.20 3.99 3.91
C PHE A 162 -7.46 3.42 5.30
N GLN A 163 -8.29 4.09 6.10
CA GLN A 163 -8.70 3.59 7.41
C GLN A 163 -9.45 2.26 7.28
N ASN A 164 -10.41 2.16 6.37
CA ASN A 164 -11.18 0.93 6.17
C ASN A 164 -10.32 -0.22 5.66
N GLU A 165 -9.46 0.03 4.68
CA GLU A 165 -8.52 -0.98 4.15
C GLU A 165 -7.50 -1.43 5.22
N GLY A 166 -7.07 -0.52 6.10
CA GLY A 166 -6.21 -0.84 7.24
C GLY A 166 -6.92 -1.68 8.31
N LEU A 167 -8.16 -1.32 8.66
CA LEU A 167 -8.98 -2.10 9.58
C LEU A 167 -9.26 -3.50 9.03
N PHE A 168 -9.52 -3.60 7.72
CA PHE A 168 -9.70 -4.88 7.05
C PHE A 168 -8.39 -5.70 7.01
N ALA A 169 -7.24 -5.06 6.80
CA ALA A 169 -5.94 -5.74 6.92
C ALA A 169 -5.72 -6.33 8.32
N ILE A 170 -6.04 -5.59 9.38
CA ILE A 170 -5.96 -6.08 10.77
C ILE A 170 -6.89 -7.27 11.00
N GLU A 171 -8.12 -7.20 10.48
CA GLU A 171 -9.09 -8.31 10.54
C GLU A 171 -8.54 -9.57 9.86
N MET A 172 -8.02 -9.43 8.64
CA MET A 172 -7.46 -10.54 7.90
C MET A 172 -6.24 -11.15 8.60
N LEU A 173 -5.39 -10.33 9.20
CA LEU A 173 -4.23 -10.81 9.97
C LEU A 173 -4.63 -11.56 11.22
N SER A 174 -5.65 -11.10 11.96
CA SER A 174 -6.09 -11.80 13.17
C SER A 174 -6.72 -13.16 12.85
N ILE A 175 -7.46 -13.26 11.74
CA ILE A 175 -8.00 -14.54 11.24
C ILE A 175 -6.85 -15.50 10.91
N TRP A 176 -5.81 -15.03 10.21
CA TRP A 176 -4.68 -15.91 9.86
C TRP A 176 -3.90 -16.36 11.08
N ILE A 177 -3.64 -15.46 12.04
CA ILE A 177 -2.99 -15.81 13.30
C ILE A 177 -3.80 -16.87 14.05
N ALA A 178 -5.12 -16.73 14.13
CA ALA A 178 -5.99 -17.72 14.77
C ALA A 178 -6.05 -19.05 14.01
N ALA A 179 -5.88 -19.05 12.70
CA ALA A 179 -5.82 -20.28 11.90
C ALA A 179 -4.48 -21.02 12.08
N GLU A 180 -3.36 -20.30 12.27
CA GLU A 180 -2.03 -20.86 12.50
C GLU A 180 -1.90 -21.58 13.86
N ASP A 181 -2.86 -21.38 14.76
CA ASP A 181 -2.98 -22.10 16.04
C ASP A 181 -2.99 -23.65 15.89
N MET A 182 -3.26 -24.14 14.67
CA MET A 182 -3.25 -25.56 14.32
C MET A 182 -1.91 -26.05 13.74
N GLU A 183 -0.82 -25.28 13.86
CA GLU A 183 0.51 -25.71 13.40
C GLU A 183 1.05 -26.84 14.30
N PRO A 184 1.43 -28.01 13.76
CA PRO A 184 1.80 -29.18 14.57
C PRO A 184 2.99 -28.97 15.51
N GLU A 185 3.91 -28.06 15.17
CA GLU A 185 5.06 -27.74 16.01
C GLU A 185 4.65 -26.84 17.19
N LEU A 186 3.80 -25.84 16.95
CA LEU A 186 3.22 -24.99 17.99
C LEU A 186 2.35 -25.79 18.96
N MET A 187 1.48 -26.67 18.47
CA MET A 187 0.66 -27.55 19.31
C MET A 187 1.49 -28.53 20.17
N ARG A 188 2.69 -28.91 19.70
CA ARG A 188 3.61 -29.75 20.51
C ARG A 188 4.29 -28.98 21.62
N MET A 189 4.59 -27.69 21.39
CA MET A 189 5.19 -26.83 22.40
C MET A 189 4.16 -26.34 23.42
N GLU A 190 2.95 -26.02 22.97
CA GLU A 190 1.85 -25.50 23.79
C GLU A 190 0.55 -26.27 23.51
N PRO A 191 0.29 -27.40 24.20
CA PRO A 191 -0.90 -28.22 23.97
C PRO A 191 -2.22 -27.52 24.33
N SER A 192 -2.17 -26.45 25.12
CA SER A 192 -3.35 -25.65 25.51
C SER A 192 -3.99 -24.91 24.32
N LEU A 193 -3.26 -24.79 23.21
CA LEU A 193 -3.73 -24.28 21.92
C LEU A 193 -4.86 -25.14 21.29
N LEU A 194 -4.96 -26.42 21.66
CA LEU A 194 -6.06 -27.29 21.20
C LEU A 194 -7.43 -26.95 21.81
N ASN A 195 -7.47 -26.08 22.82
CA ASN A 195 -8.71 -25.66 23.45
C ASN A 195 -9.48 -24.69 22.54
N ALA A 196 -10.81 -24.73 22.60
CA ALA A 196 -11.68 -23.83 21.82
C ALA A 196 -11.49 -22.33 22.14
N ASP A 197 -10.82 -22.03 23.25
CA ASP A 197 -10.45 -20.68 23.71
C ASP A 197 -8.92 -20.55 23.78
N SER A 198 -8.22 -20.90 22.70
CA SER A 198 -6.78 -20.62 22.62
C SER A 198 -6.49 -19.12 22.70
N PRO A 199 -5.26 -18.71 23.08
CA PRO A 199 -4.85 -17.30 23.10
C PRO A 199 -5.02 -16.60 21.75
N PHE A 200 -4.85 -17.30 20.63
CA PHE A 200 -5.00 -16.73 19.29
C PHE A 200 -6.47 -16.55 18.89
N VAL A 201 -7.35 -17.50 19.26
CA VAL A 201 -8.80 -17.36 19.08
C VAL A 201 -9.34 -16.23 19.96
N ALA A 202 -8.86 -16.11 21.20
CA ALA A 202 -9.20 -15.00 22.11
C ALA A 202 -8.75 -13.65 21.52
N LEU A 203 -7.52 -13.56 21.02
CA LEU A 203 -7.02 -12.37 20.32
C LEU A 203 -7.89 -11.99 19.13
N HIS A 204 -8.27 -12.95 18.28
CA HIS A 204 -9.14 -12.68 17.14
C HIS A 204 -10.49 -12.10 17.57
N ARG A 205 -11.13 -12.66 18.61
CA ARG A 205 -12.39 -12.12 19.15
C ARG A 205 -12.23 -10.68 19.66
N GLU A 206 -11.18 -10.41 20.44
CA GLU A 206 -10.88 -9.05 20.92
C GLU A 206 -10.62 -8.07 19.77
N VAL A 207 -9.93 -8.51 18.72
CA VAL A 207 -9.70 -7.70 17.52
C VAL A 207 -11.02 -7.39 16.81
N VAL A 208 -11.92 -8.37 16.66
CA VAL A 208 -13.24 -8.14 16.05
C VAL A 208 -14.03 -7.10 16.84
N ASP A 209 -14.08 -7.23 18.16
CA ASP A 209 -14.77 -6.25 19.03
C ASP A 209 -14.14 -4.86 18.91
N TRP A 210 -12.81 -4.79 18.90
CA TRP A 210 -12.06 -3.56 18.70
C TRP A 210 -12.35 -2.91 17.34
N LEU A 211 -12.39 -3.69 16.27
CA LEU A 211 -12.72 -3.22 14.92
C LEU A 211 -14.15 -2.68 14.85
N LEU A 212 -15.12 -3.36 15.47
CA LEU A 212 -16.51 -2.92 15.54
C LEU A 212 -16.64 -1.57 16.26
N ALA A 213 -15.98 -1.42 17.41
CA ALA A 213 -15.92 -0.15 18.13
C ALA A 213 -15.27 0.94 17.26
N ARG A 214 -14.17 0.62 16.57
CA ARG A 214 -13.45 1.60 15.74
C ARG A 214 -14.28 2.06 14.55
N ARG A 215 -15.07 1.19 13.92
CA ARG A 215 -16.02 1.55 12.84
C ARG A 215 -17.16 2.44 13.35
N ARG A 216 -17.51 2.36 14.63
CA ARG A 216 -18.48 3.25 15.31
C ARG A 216 -17.86 4.54 15.85
N ASN A 217 -16.56 4.74 15.63
CA ASN A 217 -15.78 5.85 16.18
C ASN A 217 -15.69 5.84 17.73
N GLU A 218 -15.86 4.66 18.33
CA GLU A 218 -15.73 4.40 19.77
C GLU A 218 -14.30 3.92 20.09
N PHE A 219 -13.88 4.06 21.35
CA PHE A 219 -12.58 3.58 21.83
C PHE A 219 -12.78 2.31 22.67
N LEU A 220 -12.25 1.20 22.19
CA LEU A 220 -12.08 -0.04 22.93
C LEU A 220 -10.59 -0.37 22.94
N MET A 221 -10.08 -0.97 24.01
CA MET A 221 -8.74 -1.55 24.00
C MET A 221 -8.82 -3.07 23.84
N ILE A 222 -7.86 -3.63 23.11
CA ILE A 222 -7.59 -5.07 23.09
C ILE A 222 -7.05 -5.43 24.48
N ALA A 223 -7.67 -6.40 25.17
CA ALA A 223 -7.39 -6.73 26.57
C ALA A 223 -6.02 -7.40 26.75
N ILE A 224 -5.55 -8.15 25.74
CA ILE A 224 -4.17 -8.71 25.71
C ILE A 224 -3.10 -7.61 25.83
N TYR A 225 -3.36 -6.40 25.32
CA TYR A 225 -2.44 -5.26 25.44
C TYR A 225 -2.31 -4.77 26.90
N LYS A 226 -3.35 -4.95 27.71
CA LYS A 226 -3.37 -4.58 29.13
C LYS A 226 -2.52 -5.54 29.96
N LEU A 227 -2.65 -6.86 29.72
CA LEU A 227 -1.83 -7.89 30.38
C LEU A 227 -0.33 -7.76 30.05
N CYS A 228 0.03 -7.38 28.82
CA CYS A 228 1.44 -7.16 28.46
C CYS A 228 2.02 -5.86 29.07
N LEU A 229 1.23 -4.79 29.21
CA LEU A 229 1.71 -3.55 29.86
C LEU A 229 1.86 -3.73 31.37
N ASP A 230 0.96 -4.49 31.98
CA ASP A 230 1.01 -4.79 33.41
C ASP A 230 2.20 -5.71 33.75
N ASN A 231 2.62 -6.61 32.83
CA ASN A 231 3.77 -7.53 33.01
C ASN A 231 5.14 -6.96 32.59
N VAL A 232 5.21 -5.76 32.00
CA VAL A 232 6.49 -5.08 31.65
C VAL A 232 6.87 -4.03 32.71
N SER A 233 5.99 -3.82 33.70
CA SER A 233 6.18 -2.88 34.80
C SER A 233 6.70 -3.53 36.09
N ASP A 234 7.02 -4.83 36.06
CA ASP A 234 7.70 -5.61 37.11
C ASP A 234 9.09 -6.06 36.63
#